data_AF-A0A2W1Z170-F1
#
_entry.id   AF-A0A2W1Z170-F1
#
_cell.length_a   1.000
_cell.length_b   1.000
_cell.length_c   1.000
_cell.angle_alpha   90.00
_cell.angle_beta   90.00
_cell.angle_gamma   90.00
#
_symmetry.space_group_name_H-M   'P 1'
#
loop_
_entity.id
_entity.type
_entity.pdbx_description
1 polymer ?
#
loop_
_entity_poly.entity_id
_entity_poly.type
_entity_poly.pdbx_seq_one_letter_code
_entity_poly.pdbx_strand_id
1 'polypeptide(L)'
;MRLPELEAVGQARTIREIPAVAAEIGALHLGVPEAELEAQVTVRVSAEADQLWDEARDVEDAARAALQRAAALRRQAVQRARADGYKLDAAAAAFGVTTSRIQQLAAGAAAVPLPPTEG
;
A
#
# COMPACT_ATOMS: atom_id res chain seq x y z
N MET A 1 1.86 -11.69 -29.34
CA MET A 1 1.99 -10.21 -29.41
C MET A 1 2.00 -9.78 -30.86
N ARG A 2 1.74 -8.50 -31.14
CA ARG A 2 1.83 -7.92 -32.49
C ARG A 2 2.86 -6.80 -32.48
N LEU A 3 3.65 -6.69 -33.55
CA LEU A 3 4.54 -5.57 -33.84
C LEU A 3 3.99 -4.85 -35.08
N PRO A 4 3.12 -3.84 -34.91
CA PRO A 4 2.36 -3.26 -36.01
C PRO A 4 3.25 -2.63 -37.09
N GLU A 5 4.30 -1.91 -36.68
CA GLU A 5 5.24 -1.23 -37.58
C GLU A 5 6.04 -2.21 -38.46
N LEU A 6 6.12 -3.48 -38.07
CA LEU A 6 6.81 -4.54 -38.82
C LEU A 6 5.83 -5.52 -39.48
N GLU A 7 4.52 -5.26 -39.38
CA GLU A 7 3.43 -6.17 -39.77
C GLU A 7 3.65 -7.61 -39.27
N ALA A 8 4.34 -7.76 -38.13
CA ALA A 8 4.82 -9.04 -37.63
C ALA A 8 4.04 -9.52 -36.40
N VAL A 9 3.95 -10.84 -36.25
CA VAL A 9 3.31 -11.49 -35.10
C VAL A 9 4.32 -12.41 -34.42
N GLY A 10 4.46 -12.25 -33.10
CA GLY A 10 5.34 -13.07 -32.27
C GLY A 10 4.58 -13.82 -31.18
N GLN A 11 5.14 -14.94 -30.73
CA GLN A 11 4.62 -15.68 -29.58
C GLN A 11 5.68 -15.75 -28.48
N ALA A 12 5.30 -15.28 -27.30
CA ALA A 12 6.09 -15.40 -26.07
C ALA A 12 5.29 -16.24 -25.08
N ARG A 13 5.93 -17.13 -24.34
CA ARG A 13 5.25 -18.01 -23.36
C ARG A 13 4.99 -17.29 -22.05
N THR A 14 5.79 -16.28 -21.75
CA THR A 14 5.66 -15.43 -20.56
C THR A 14 5.79 -13.95 -20.93
N ILE A 15 5.25 -13.05 -20.10
CA ILE A 15 5.39 -11.59 -20.31
C ILE A 15 6.87 -11.17 -20.34
N ARG A 16 7.72 -11.86 -19.55
CA ARG A 16 9.16 -11.59 -19.46
C ARG A 16 9.91 -11.90 -20.75
N GLU A 17 9.39 -12.79 -21.59
CA GLU A 17 9.98 -13.17 -22.87
C GLU A 17 9.62 -12.20 -24.00
N ILE A 18 8.58 -11.37 -23.82
CA ILE A 18 8.10 -10.43 -24.86
C ILE A 18 9.21 -9.53 -25.40
N PRO A 19 10.09 -8.90 -24.57
CA PRO A 19 11.17 -8.06 -25.09
C PRO A 19 12.15 -8.84 -25.97
N ALA A 20 12.57 -10.03 -25.55
CA ALA A 20 13.52 -10.86 -26.29
C ALA A 20 12.92 -11.31 -27.64
N VAL A 21 11.69 -11.81 -27.62
CA VAL A 21 10.98 -12.21 -28.85
C VAL A 21 10.74 -11.01 -29.77
N ALA A 22 10.52 -9.81 -29.22
CA ALA A 22 10.33 -8.60 -30.02
C ALA A 22 11.63 -8.16 -30.69
N ALA A 23 12.76 -8.21 -29.98
CA ALA A 23 14.07 -7.91 -30.51
C ALA A 23 14.50 -8.91 -31.60
N GLU A 24 14.26 -10.21 -31.40
CA GLU A 24 14.52 -11.27 -32.39
C GLU A 24 13.74 -11.01 -33.70
N ILE A 25 12.42 -10.78 -33.59
CA ILE A 25 11.57 -10.47 -34.75
C ILE A 25 12.02 -9.17 -35.43
N GLY A 26 12.35 -8.14 -34.64
CA GLY A 26 12.85 -6.87 -35.15
C GLY A 26 14.16 -7.01 -35.92
N ALA A 27 15.11 -7.78 -35.38
CA ALA A 27 16.42 -8.02 -35.98
C ALA A 27 16.29 -8.70 -37.33
N LEU A 28 15.47 -9.77 -37.38
CA LEU A 28 15.19 -10.51 -38.60
C LEU A 28 14.55 -9.61 -39.66
N HIS A 29 13.60 -8.76 -39.26
CA HIS A 29 12.86 -7.91 -40.20
C HIS A 29 13.68 -6.72 -40.71
N LEU A 30 14.52 -6.13 -39.87
CA LEU A 30 15.33 -4.96 -40.19
C LEU A 30 16.72 -5.33 -40.76
N GLY A 31 17.12 -6.61 -40.69
CA GLY A 31 18.42 -7.09 -41.16
C GLY A 31 19.59 -6.57 -40.32
N VAL A 32 19.35 -6.23 -39.05
CA VAL A 32 20.35 -5.75 -38.09
C VAL A 32 20.57 -6.78 -36.98
N PRO A 33 21.74 -6.78 -36.31
CA PRO A 33 21.96 -7.61 -35.12
C PRO A 33 20.95 -7.29 -34.01
N GLU A 34 20.52 -8.33 -33.26
CA GLU A 34 19.64 -8.15 -32.09
C GLU A 34 20.21 -7.18 -31.04
N ALA A 35 21.55 -7.14 -30.91
CA ALA A 35 22.25 -6.25 -29.99
C ALA A 35 22.06 -4.75 -30.31
N GLU A 36 21.60 -4.41 -31.52
CA GLU A 36 21.31 -3.05 -31.95
C GLU A 36 19.84 -2.64 -31.70
N LEU A 37 19.02 -3.53 -31.13
CA LEU A 37 17.60 -3.31 -30.87
C LEU A 37 17.27 -3.35 -29.38
N GLU A 38 16.51 -2.35 -28.93
CA GLU A 38 15.93 -2.31 -27.58
C GLU A 38 14.40 -2.44 -27.66
N ALA A 39 13.85 -3.46 -27.03
CA ALA A 39 12.41 -3.67 -26.96
C ALA A 39 11.88 -3.24 -25.58
N GLN A 40 11.09 -2.16 -25.56
CA GLN A 40 10.40 -1.70 -24.36
C GLN A 40 8.97 -2.22 -24.32
N VAL A 41 8.61 -2.95 -23.26
CA VAL A 41 7.29 -3.56 -23.10
C VAL A 41 6.51 -2.84 -22.02
N THR A 42 5.38 -2.24 -22.40
CA THR A 42 4.40 -1.68 -21.47
C THR A 42 3.17 -2.57 -21.44
N VAL A 43 2.84 -3.09 -20.27
CA VAL A 43 1.57 -3.81 -20.05
C VAL A 43 0.53 -2.79 -19.62
N ARG A 44 -0.61 -2.76 -20.32
CA ARG A 44 -1.75 -1.92 -19.98
C ARG A 44 -2.96 -2.79 -19.67
N VAL A 45 -3.72 -2.41 -18.66
CA VAL A 45 -5.05 -2.97 -18.39
C VAL A 45 -6.12 -2.05 -18.99
N SER A 46 -7.40 -2.37 -18.79
CA SER A 46 -8.46 -1.44 -19.19
C SER A 46 -8.37 -0.17 -18.34
N ALA A 47 -8.69 0.98 -18.93
CA ALA A 47 -8.70 2.26 -18.21
C ALA A 47 -9.62 2.22 -16.97
N GLU A 48 -10.72 1.48 -17.05
CA GLU A 48 -11.63 1.25 -15.93
C GLU A 48 -10.96 0.45 -14.80
N ALA A 49 -10.17 -0.58 -15.11
CA ALA A 49 -9.46 -1.35 -14.10
C ALA A 49 -8.35 -0.54 -13.41
N ASP A 50 -7.61 0.28 -14.16
CA ASP A 50 -6.62 1.20 -13.60
C ASP A 50 -7.29 2.22 -12.66
N GLN A 51 -8.41 2.81 -13.08
CA GLN A 51 -9.17 3.77 -12.25
C GLN A 51 -9.67 3.15 -10.95
N LEU A 52 -10.27 1.95 -11.02
CA LEU A 52 -10.74 1.23 -9.84
C LEU A 52 -9.60 0.88 -8.89
N TRP A 53 -8.43 0.55 -9.42
CA TRP A 53 -7.24 0.25 -8.63
C TRP A 53 -6.72 1.48 -7.89
N ASP A 54 -6.62 2.61 -8.57
CA ASP A 54 -6.18 3.87 -7.97
C ASP A 54 -7.18 4.36 -6.91
N GLU A 55 -8.49 4.28 -7.18
CA GLU A 55 -9.52 4.65 -6.21
C GLU A 55 -9.46 3.76 -4.96
N ALA A 56 -9.28 2.45 -5.12
CA ALA A 56 -9.12 1.54 -3.99
C ALA A 56 -7.91 1.92 -3.12
N ARG A 57 -6.79 2.30 -3.75
CA ARG A 57 -5.59 2.74 -3.05
C ARG A 57 -5.81 4.02 -2.25
N ASP A 58 -6.51 4.99 -2.82
CA ASP A 58 -6.86 6.24 -2.13
C ASP A 58 -7.77 5.97 -0.91
N VAL A 59 -8.74 5.07 -1.05
CA VAL A 59 -9.61 4.63 0.04
C VAL A 59 -8.80 3.95 1.16
N GLU A 60 -7.85 3.08 0.81
CA GLU A 60 -6.99 2.42 1.79
C GLU A 60 -6.12 3.41 2.57
N ASP A 61 -5.55 4.40 1.89
CA ASP A 61 -4.72 5.44 2.51
C ASP A 61 -5.56 6.31 3.46
N ALA A 62 -6.76 6.71 3.02
CA ALA A 62 -7.72 7.43 3.86
C ALA A 62 -8.17 6.60 5.07
N ALA A 63 -8.45 5.31 4.88
CA ALA A 63 -8.84 4.39 5.95
C ALA A 63 -7.73 4.22 6.98
N ARG A 64 -6.47 4.11 6.55
CA ARG A 64 -5.31 4.03 7.44
C ARG A 64 -5.21 5.26 8.34
N ALA A 65 -5.35 6.46 7.76
CA ALA A 65 -5.36 7.70 8.53
C ALA A 65 -6.56 7.79 9.49
N ALA A 66 -7.75 7.34 9.07
CA ALA A 66 -8.93 7.29 9.92
C ALA A 66 -8.77 6.33 11.10
N LEU A 67 -8.20 5.14 10.87
CA LEU A 67 -7.93 4.15 11.91
C LEU A 67 -6.91 4.66 12.93
N GLN A 68 -5.85 5.33 12.49
CA GLN A 68 -4.86 5.96 13.37
C GLN A 68 -5.51 7.05 14.25
N ARG A 69 -6.32 7.92 13.66
CA ARG A 69 -7.08 8.94 14.39
C ARG A 69 -8.04 8.33 15.41
N ALA A 70 -8.79 7.30 15.00
CA ALA A 70 -9.70 6.59 15.90
C ALA A 70 -8.96 5.93 17.07
N ALA A 71 -7.76 5.38 16.85
CA ALA A 71 -6.93 4.83 17.93
C ALA A 71 -6.46 5.94 18.91
N ALA A 72 -6.04 7.10 18.39
CA ALA A 72 -5.64 8.24 19.20
C ALA A 72 -6.80 8.78 20.06
N LEU A 73 -7.99 8.95 19.46
CA LEU A 73 -9.19 9.41 20.15
C LEU A 73 -9.61 8.44 21.27
N ARG A 74 -9.56 7.13 21.02
CA ARG A 74 -9.85 6.13 22.07
C ARG A 74 -8.88 6.22 23.25
N ARG A 75 -7.59 6.42 22.99
CA ARG A 75 -6.60 6.66 24.07
C ARG A 75 -6.93 7.92 24.85
N GLN A 76 -7.21 9.02 24.17
CA GLN A 76 -7.58 10.29 24.81
C GLN A 76 -8.85 10.15 25.67
N ALA A 77 -9.88 9.47 25.17
CA ALA A 77 -11.11 9.21 25.92
C ALA A 77 -10.85 8.40 27.20
N VAL A 78 -10.03 7.36 27.11
CA VAL A 78 -9.63 6.56 28.30
C VAL A 78 -8.85 7.42 29.28
N GLN A 79 -7.86 8.20 28.84
CA GLN A 79 -7.09 9.09 29.72
C GLN A 79 -8.00 10.11 30.42
N ARG A 80 -8.96 10.68 29.69
CA ARG A 80 -9.91 11.63 30.27
C ARG A 80 -10.79 10.98 31.34
N ALA A 81 -11.37 9.82 31.05
CA ALA A 81 -12.15 9.08 32.05
C ALA A 81 -11.34 8.75 33.30
N ARG A 82 -10.06 8.39 33.14
CA ARG A 82 -9.15 8.15 34.28
C ARG A 82 -8.87 9.43 35.08
N ALA A 83 -8.66 10.56 34.40
CA ALA A 83 -8.47 11.86 35.03
C ALA A 83 -9.72 12.34 35.78
N ASP A 84 -10.91 12.03 35.26
CA ASP A 84 -12.20 12.31 35.89
C ASP A 84 -12.51 11.35 37.07
N GLY A 85 -11.57 10.46 37.44
CA GLY A 85 -11.65 9.60 38.63
C GLY A 85 -12.29 8.22 38.41
N TYR A 86 -12.66 7.87 37.18
CA TYR A 86 -13.24 6.56 36.91
C TYR A 86 -12.23 5.43 37.13
N LYS A 87 -12.65 4.38 37.85
CA LYS A 87 -11.92 3.12 37.96
C LYS A 87 -11.96 2.35 36.62
N LEU A 88 -11.04 1.40 36.44
CA LEU A 88 -10.84 0.68 35.17
C LEU A 88 -12.08 -0.11 34.72
N ASP A 89 -12.78 -0.72 35.67
CA ASP A 89 -14.04 -1.45 35.48
C ASP A 89 -15.19 -0.52 35.07
N ALA A 90 -15.31 0.64 35.72
CA ALA A 90 -16.32 1.64 35.38
C ALA A 90 -16.09 2.23 33.97
N ALA A 91 -14.83 2.53 33.62
CA ALA A 91 -14.47 2.99 32.28
C ALA A 91 -14.70 1.91 31.20
N ALA A 92 -14.40 0.64 31.51
CA ALA A 92 -14.65 -0.49 30.63
C ALA A 92 -16.14 -0.65 30.33
N ALA A 93 -16.99 -0.59 31.36
CA ALA A 93 -18.44 -0.62 31.21
C ALA A 93 -18.97 0.57 30.42
N ALA A 94 -18.49 1.79 30.70
CA ALA A 94 -18.92 3.00 30.01
C ALA A 94 -18.57 3.01 28.51
N PHE A 95 -17.42 2.43 28.13
CA PHE A 95 -16.97 2.37 26.75
C PHE A 95 -17.32 1.04 26.03
N GLY A 96 -17.99 0.10 26.70
CA GLY A 96 -18.39 -1.18 26.12
C GLY A 96 -17.20 -2.05 25.69
N VAL A 97 -16.08 -1.97 26.41
CA VAL A 97 -14.86 -2.75 26.13
C VAL A 97 -14.40 -3.50 27.38
N THR A 98 -13.45 -4.42 27.23
CA THR A 98 -12.89 -5.13 28.38
C THR A 98 -11.95 -4.25 29.20
N THR A 99 -11.79 -4.57 30.47
CA THR A 99 -10.82 -3.92 31.37
C THR A 99 -9.38 -4.02 30.86
N SER A 100 -9.00 -5.17 30.29
CA SER A 100 -7.69 -5.35 29.63
C SER A 100 -7.50 -4.35 28.48
N ARG A 101 -8.53 -4.10 27.67
CA ARG A 101 -8.47 -3.10 26.59
C ARG A 101 -8.29 -1.69 27.13
N ILE A 102 -8.95 -1.33 28.23
CA ILE A 102 -8.73 -0.04 28.91
C ILE A 102 -7.29 0.09 29.41
N GLN A 103 -6.74 -0.96 30.02
CA GLN A 103 -5.34 -0.96 30.49
C GLN A 103 -4.35 -0.76 29.33
N GLN A 104 -4.54 -1.47 28.21
CA GLN A 104 -3.71 -1.28 27.01
C GLN A 104 -3.78 0.15 26.45
N LEU A 105 -4.98 0.72 26.39
CA LEU A 105 -5.18 2.08 25.91
C LEU A 105 -4.60 3.13 26.86
N ALA A 106 -4.59 2.86 28.17
CA ALA A 106 -3.95 3.69 29.17
C ALA A 106 -2.41 3.59 29.11
N ALA A 107 -1.86 2.39 28.91
CA ALA A 107 -0.41 2.16 28.84
C ALA A 107 0.23 2.65 27.53
N GLY A 108 -0.50 2.58 26.41
CA GLY A 108 -0.02 2.96 25.07
C GLY A 108 0.26 4.46 24.86
N ALA A 109 0.14 5.30 25.89
CA ALA A 109 0.52 6.72 25.86
C ALA A 109 1.93 6.97 26.43
N ALA A 110 2.54 6.01 27.12
CA ALA A 110 3.81 6.20 27.84
C ALA A 110 5.09 5.88 27.04
N ALA A 111 4.98 5.51 25.75
CA ALA A 111 6.11 5.02 24.94
C ALA A 111 6.59 6.05 23.88
N VAL A 112 6.76 7.31 24.26
CA VAL A 112 7.65 8.24 23.54
C VAL A 112 8.84 8.51 24.45
N PRO A 113 10.01 7.89 24.23
CA PRO A 113 11.20 8.23 24.99
C PRO A 113 11.63 9.68 24.66
N LEU A 114 11.85 10.48 25.70
CA LEU A 114 12.48 11.80 25.59
C LEU A 114 13.90 11.63 24.98
N PRO A 115 14.33 12.49 24.04
CA PRO A 115 15.71 12.46 23.58
C PRO A 115 16.65 12.77 24.76
N PRO A 116 17.87 12.18 24.79
CA PRO A 116 18.82 12.47 25.85
C PRO A 116 19.16 13.96 25.84
N THR A 117 18.98 14.62 26.98
CA THR A 117 19.61 15.91 27.25
C THR A 117 21.11 15.70 27.28
N GLU A 118 21.80 16.15 26.23
CA GLU A 118 23.25 16.28 26.26
C GLU A 118 23.64 17.32 27.31
N GLY A 119 24.54 16.92 28.21
CA GLY A 119 25.17 17.73 29.24
C GLY A 119 26.63 17.35 29.37
#